data_AF-A7I6S9-F1
#
_entry.id   AF-A7I6S9-F1
#
_cell.length_a   1.000
_cell.length_b   1.000
_cell.length_c   1.000
_cell.angle_alpha   90.00
_cell.angle_beta   90.00
_cell.angle_gamma   90.00
#
_symmetry.space_group_name_H-M   'P 1'
#
loop_
_entity.id
_entity.type
_entity.pdbx_description
1 polymer ?
#
loop_
_entity_poly.entity_id
_entity_poly.type
_entity_poly.pdbx_seq_one_letter_code
_entity_poly.pdbx_strand_id
1 'polypeptide(L)'
;MKAPRIPPMLSTIVQASLIVVDGAIFTDRASCPSCGGPVSGYDTKKKIFAVIRENDRERTLHVTVKRFICTRCGAIVNADEPFYPGTRIGSPVVDLCVTLATMMPANRAAAWLDAMDVIVDRTSCRKYVKRFAGPVPATALFGVNLPLSVTTLSALATGAGSELGAVSGAEVLTACGFPSAYRAALHRPLRKEGEDRDPEEEKEDRQVQAP
;
A
#
# COMPACT_ATOMS: atom_id res chain seq x y z
N MET A 1 21.17 -9.66 -15.22
CA MET A 1 21.67 -9.49 -13.83
C MET A 1 21.41 -10.79 -13.10
N LYS A 2 22.37 -11.28 -12.30
CA LYS A 2 22.15 -12.49 -11.48
C LYS A 2 21.13 -12.16 -10.38
N ALA A 3 20.17 -13.06 -10.15
CA ALA A 3 19.21 -12.90 -9.07
C ALA A 3 19.94 -12.73 -7.73
N PRO A 4 19.52 -11.77 -6.88
CA PRO A 4 20.11 -11.62 -5.55
C PRO A 4 19.86 -12.89 -4.74
N ARG A 5 20.84 -13.30 -3.94
CA ARG A 5 20.67 -14.38 -2.97
C ARG A 5 19.99 -13.81 -1.75
N ILE A 6 18.76 -14.22 -1.49
CA ILE A 6 17.96 -13.75 -0.37
C ILE A 6 17.75 -14.90 0.61
N PRO A 7 17.95 -14.70 1.93
CA PRO A 7 17.61 -15.69 2.93
C PRO A 7 16.11 -16.07 2.82
N PRO A 8 15.76 -17.37 2.76
CA PRO A 8 14.36 -17.79 2.62
C PRO A 8 13.43 -17.20 3.67
N MET A 9 13.90 -17.09 4.92
CA MET A 9 13.13 -16.48 6.01
C MET A 9 12.72 -15.02 5.73
N LEU A 10 13.54 -14.25 5.01
CA LEU A 10 13.21 -12.87 4.66
C LEU A 10 12.03 -12.83 3.68
N SER A 11 12.04 -13.70 2.67
CA SER A 11 10.91 -13.83 1.74
C SER A 11 9.64 -14.25 2.47
N THR A 12 9.73 -15.23 3.39
CA THR A 12 8.57 -15.66 4.19
C THR A 12 7.97 -14.53 5.03
N ILE A 13 8.81 -13.74 5.71
CA ILE A 13 8.34 -12.59 6.51
C ILE A 13 7.65 -11.55 5.63
N VAL A 14 8.25 -11.19 4.50
CA VAL A 14 7.68 -10.22 3.57
C VAL A 14 6.35 -10.74 2.99
N GLN A 15 6.30 -11.98 2.53
CA GLN A 15 5.07 -12.58 1.99
C GLN A 15 3.95 -12.63 3.05
N ALA A 16 4.24 -13.15 4.25
CA ALA A 16 3.27 -13.21 5.34
C ALA A 16 2.72 -11.81 5.69
N SER A 17 3.60 -10.80 5.73
CA SER A 17 3.21 -9.42 6.01
C SER A 17 2.26 -8.80 4.98
N LEU A 18 2.35 -9.20 3.71
CA LEU A 18 1.50 -8.68 2.65
C LEU A 18 0.19 -9.47 2.57
N ILE A 19 0.26 -10.80 2.68
CA ILE A 19 -0.89 -11.71 2.58
C ILE A 19 -1.90 -11.45 3.71
N VAL A 20 -1.44 -11.15 4.93
CA VAL A 20 -2.34 -10.89 6.08
C VAL A 20 -3.29 -9.70 5.86
N VAL A 21 -2.95 -8.79 4.93
CA VAL A 21 -3.75 -7.61 4.60
C VAL A 21 -4.79 -7.89 3.53
N ASP A 22 -4.70 -9.02 2.83
CA ASP A 22 -5.62 -9.36 1.74
C ASP A 22 -7.06 -9.50 2.27
N GLY A 23 -7.98 -8.76 1.64
CA GLY A 23 -9.39 -8.69 2.07
C GLY A 23 -9.68 -7.69 3.19
N ALA A 24 -8.69 -6.98 3.75
CA ALA A 24 -8.92 -6.00 4.80
C ALA A 24 -9.88 -4.88 4.33
N ILE A 25 -10.75 -4.45 5.24
CA ILE A 25 -11.75 -3.40 4.98
C ILE A 25 -11.44 -2.19 5.87
N PHE A 26 -11.32 -1.03 5.24
CA PHE A 26 -11.10 0.26 5.90
C PHE A 26 -12.38 1.07 5.88
N THR A 27 -13.00 1.26 7.04
CA THR A 27 -14.33 1.87 7.17
C THR A 27 -14.35 3.20 7.89
N ASP A 28 -13.22 3.65 8.44
CA ASP A 28 -13.23 4.73 9.42
C ASP A 28 -12.57 6.00 8.88
N ARG A 29 -13.24 7.13 9.11
CA ARG A 29 -12.71 8.48 8.90
C ARG A 29 -13.48 9.43 9.81
N ALA A 30 -12.78 10.13 10.69
CA ALA A 30 -13.42 11.06 11.61
C ALA A 30 -13.91 12.35 10.94
N SER A 31 -13.15 12.90 9.97
CA SER A 31 -13.48 14.18 9.34
C SER A 31 -12.87 14.33 7.95
N CYS A 32 -13.36 15.32 7.19
CA CYS A 32 -12.83 15.65 5.87
C CYS A 32 -11.41 16.20 5.98
N PRO A 33 -10.38 15.58 5.35
CA PRO A 33 -9.01 16.09 5.36
C PRO A 33 -8.84 17.47 4.72
N SER A 34 -9.78 17.92 3.87
CA SER A 34 -9.69 19.19 3.17
C SER A 34 -10.26 20.39 3.94
N CYS A 35 -11.29 20.18 4.78
CA CYS A 35 -11.99 21.28 5.45
C CYS A 35 -12.37 21.01 6.92
N GLY A 36 -12.00 19.84 7.46
CA GLY A 36 -12.36 19.39 8.81
C GLY A 36 -13.86 19.14 9.02
N GLY A 37 -14.67 19.21 7.96
CA GLY A 37 -16.12 19.03 8.04
C GLY A 37 -16.55 17.57 8.27
N PRO A 38 -17.81 17.36 8.68
CA PRO A 38 -18.36 16.01 8.83
C PRO A 38 -18.45 15.28 7.49
N VAL A 39 -18.42 13.96 7.57
CA VAL A 39 -18.42 13.05 6.42
C VAL A 39 -19.58 12.07 6.54
N SER A 40 -20.23 11.79 5.41
CA SER A 40 -21.29 10.77 5.30
C SER A 40 -20.83 9.65 4.37
N GLY A 41 -21.35 8.45 4.57
CA GLY A 41 -21.04 7.31 3.70
C GLY A 41 -21.41 7.60 2.25
N TYR A 42 -20.53 7.22 1.33
CA TYR A 42 -20.76 7.36 -0.11
C TYR A 42 -20.85 5.97 -0.74
N ASP A 43 -19.72 5.29 -0.89
CA ASP A 43 -19.64 3.92 -1.41
C ASP A 43 -18.37 3.21 -0.90
N THR A 44 -17.94 2.14 -1.59
CA THR A 44 -16.66 1.48 -1.33
C THR A 44 -15.89 1.32 -2.63
N LYS A 45 -14.55 1.37 -2.55
CA LYS A 45 -13.66 1.11 -3.68
C LYS A 45 -12.69 -0.02 -3.32
N LYS A 46 -12.58 -1.01 -4.22
CA LYS A 46 -11.54 -2.04 -4.16
C LYS A 46 -10.22 -1.46 -4.67
N LYS A 47 -9.13 -1.66 -3.93
CA LYS A 47 -7.79 -1.18 -4.29
C LYS A 47 -6.80 -2.32 -4.25
N ILE A 48 -5.82 -2.28 -5.15
CA ILE A 48 -4.68 -3.18 -5.15
C ILE A 48 -3.76 -2.77 -3.99
N PHE A 49 -3.48 -3.68 -3.07
CA PHE A 49 -2.54 -3.46 -1.98
C PHE A 49 -1.13 -3.88 -2.38
N ALA A 50 -0.97 -5.07 -2.95
CA ALA A 50 0.28 -5.57 -3.47
C ALA A 50 0.02 -6.62 -4.56
N VAL A 51 1.04 -6.89 -5.38
CA VAL A 51 1.04 -8.04 -6.29
C VAL A 51 2.22 -8.93 -5.88
N ILE A 52 1.94 -10.21 -5.65
CA ILE A 52 2.93 -11.21 -5.25
C ILE A 52 2.96 -12.36 -6.26
N ARG A 53 4.02 -13.17 -6.21
CA ARG A 53 4.10 -14.44 -6.93
C ARG A 53 3.92 -15.60 -5.97
N GLU A 54 2.95 -16.46 -6.24
CA GLU A 54 2.64 -17.64 -5.45
C GLU A 54 2.51 -18.84 -6.40
N ASN A 55 3.35 -19.87 -6.21
CA ASN A 55 3.41 -21.06 -7.09
C ASN A 55 3.56 -20.69 -8.59
N ASP A 56 4.51 -19.80 -8.90
CA ASP A 56 4.78 -19.26 -10.25
C ASP A 56 3.61 -18.51 -10.90
N ARG A 57 2.59 -18.12 -10.12
CA ARG A 57 1.44 -17.32 -10.59
C ARG A 57 1.38 -15.98 -9.89
N GLU A 58 0.98 -14.95 -10.62
CA GLU A 58 0.72 -13.65 -10.02
C GLU A 58 -0.58 -13.69 -9.22
N ARG A 59 -0.53 -13.19 -7.98
CA ARG A 59 -1.69 -13.00 -7.11
C ARG A 59 -1.75 -11.54 -6.69
N THR A 60 -2.87 -10.90 -7.01
CA THR A 60 -3.15 -9.52 -6.62
C THR A 60 -3.88 -9.51 -5.28
N LEU A 61 -3.23 -8.95 -4.26
CA LEU A 61 -3.80 -8.75 -2.93
C LEU A 61 -4.61 -7.45 -2.94
N HIS A 62 -5.83 -7.51 -2.46
CA HIS A 62 -6.77 -6.39 -2.52
C HIS A 62 -7.25 -5.97 -1.14
N VAL A 63 -7.64 -4.71 -1.03
CA VAL A 63 -8.33 -4.16 0.13
C VAL A 63 -9.56 -3.39 -0.30
N THR A 64 -10.52 -3.27 0.60
CA THR A 64 -11.74 -2.49 0.37
C THR A 64 -11.70 -1.23 1.21
N VAL A 65 -11.90 -0.08 0.58
CA VAL A 65 -11.83 1.23 1.25
C VAL A 65 -13.16 1.93 1.10
N LYS A 66 -13.82 2.22 2.22
CA LYS A 66 -15.03 3.05 2.24
C LYS A 66 -14.69 4.46 1.79
N ARG A 67 -15.50 5.02 0.89
CA ARG A 67 -15.43 6.43 0.53
C ARG A 67 -16.56 7.18 1.20
N PHE A 68 -16.30 8.43 1.48
CA PHE A 68 -17.21 9.33 2.13
C PHE A 68 -17.35 10.60 1.32
N ILE A 69 -18.52 11.23 1.40
CA ILE A 69 -18.75 12.57 0.90
C ILE A 69 -18.76 13.54 2.08
N CYS A 70 -18.00 14.63 1.98
CA CYS A 70 -18.05 15.70 2.96
C CYS A 70 -19.33 16.52 2.78
N THR A 71 -20.16 16.62 3.82
CA THR A 71 -21.42 17.38 3.76
C THR A 71 -21.21 18.89 3.79
N ARG A 72 -19.98 19.36 4.07
CA ARG A 72 -19.62 20.79 4.06
C ARG A 72 -19.08 21.26 2.71
N CYS A 73 -18.10 20.55 2.14
CA CYS A 73 -17.41 20.99 0.92
C CYS A 73 -17.67 20.10 -0.31
N GLY A 74 -18.46 19.04 -0.17
CA GLY A 74 -18.78 18.10 -1.26
C GLY A 74 -17.62 17.19 -1.69
N ALA A 75 -16.44 17.30 -1.07
CA ALA A 75 -15.29 16.48 -1.45
C ALA A 75 -15.53 14.99 -1.13
N ILE A 76 -15.21 14.12 -2.08
CA ILE A 76 -15.13 12.67 -1.87
C ILE A 76 -13.78 12.35 -1.25
N VAL A 77 -13.79 11.64 -0.12
CA VAL A 77 -12.60 11.32 0.67
C VAL A 77 -12.63 9.86 1.09
N ASN A 78 -11.50 9.18 1.01
CA ASN A 78 -11.40 7.78 1.45
C ASN A 78 -11.39 7.68 2.98
N ALA A 79 -11.73 6.49 3.49
CA ALA A 79 -11.37 6.05 4.82
C ALA A 79 -9.86 6.18 5.04
N ASP A 80 -9.45 6.12 6.31
CA ASP A 80 -8.05 5.99 6.65
C ASP A 80 -7.52 4.66 6.12
N GLU A 81 -6.44 4.73 5.34
CA GLU A 81 -5.97 3.63 4.51
C GLU A 81 -4.43 3.64 4.44
N PRO A 82 -3.77 2.47 4.40
CA PRO A 82 -2.31 2.34 4.42
C PRO A 82 -1.72 2.55 3.02
N PHE A 83 -1.97 3.71 2.42
CA PHE A 83 -1.43 4.10 1.13
C PHE A 83 -0.75 5.46 1.25
N TYR A 84 0.40 5.60 0.58
CA TYR A 84 0.96 6.93 0.40
C TYR A 84 0.14 7.72 -0.62
N PRO A 85 0.03 9.06 -0.48
CA PRO A 85 -0.72 9.84 -1.44
C PRO A 85 -0.16 9.72 -2.86
N GLY A 86 -1.06 9.43 -3.81
CA GLY A 86 -0.72 9.24 -5.22
C GLY A 86 0.05 7.94 -5.52
N THR A 87 -0.03 6.92 -4.64
CA THR A 87 0.44 5.56 -4.94
C THR A 87 -0.72 4.63 -5.23
N ARG A 88 -0.48 3.64 -6.10
CA ARG A 88 -1.45 2.60 -6.47
C ARG A 88 -1.29 1.31 -5.67
N ILE A 89 -0.29 1.27 -4.79
CA ILE A 89 0.06 0.12 -3.93
C ILE A 89 0.19 0.59 -2.48
N GLY A 90 0.06 -0.36 -1.56
CA GLY A 90 0.13 -0.14 -0.12
C GLY A 90 1.48 0.42 0.34
N SER A 91 1.45 1.18 1.44
CA SER A 91 2.64 1.81 2.01
C SER A 91 3.74 0.81 2.39
N PRO A 92 3.49 -0.42 2.87
CA PRO A 92 4.59 -1.35 3.18
C PRO A 92 5.42 -1.75 1.96
N VAL A 93 4.83 -1.83 0.77
CA VAL A 93 5.56 -2.12 -0.46
C VAL A 93 6.42 -0.92 -0.87
N VAL A 94 5.92 0.29 -0.69
CA VAL A 94 6.68 1.53 -0.90
C VAL A 94 7.81 1.66 0.11
N ASP A 95 7.54 1.35 1.38
CA ASP A 95 8.51 1.34 2.47
C ASP A 95 9.66 0.37 2.18
N LEU A 96 9.35 -0.82 1.65
CA LEU A 96 10.36 -1.78 1.18
C LEU A 96 11.23 -1.19 0.07
N CYS A 97 10.62 -0.55 -0.94
CA CYS A 97 11.37 0.10 -2.01
C CYS A 97 12.35 1.14 -1.45
N VAL A 98 11.86 2.04 -0.60
CA VAL A 98 12.64 3.14 0.00
C VAL A 98 13.73 2.59 0.91
N THR A 99 13.41 1.63 1.79
CA THR A 99 14.34 1.07 2.77
C THR A 99 15.46 0.30 2.08
N LEU A 100 15.13 -0.60 1.13
CA LEU A 100 16.15 -1.31 0.36
C LEU A 100 17.03 -0.33 -0.43
N ALA A 101 16.45 0.75 -0.96
CA ALA A 101 17.19 1.75 -1.72
C ALA A 101 18.22 2.54 -0.88
N THR A 102 18.15 2.48 0.45
CA THR A 102 19.21 3.02 1.33
C THR A 102 20.49 2.20 1.29
N MET A 103 20.38 0.90 0.96
CA MET A 103 21.49 -0.04 0.93
C MET A 103 21.98 -0.36 -0.48
N MET A 104 21.15 -0.10 -1.50
CA MET A 104 21.46 -0.45 -2.89
C MET A 104 20.72 0.45 -3.89
N PRO A 105 21.13 0.51 -5.17
CA PRO A 105 20.40 1.27 -6.17
C PRO A 105 18.95 0.78 -6.33
N ALA A 106 18.01 1.68 -6.65
CA ALA A 106 16.58 1.35 -6.79
C ALA A 106 16.29 0.18 -7.75
N ASN A 107 17.06 0.05 -8.84
CA ASN A 107 16.93 -1.09 -9.76
C ASN A 107 17.27 -2.43 -9.08
N ARG A 108 18.23 -2.44 -8.17
CA ARG A 108 18.60 -3.61 -7.38
C ARG A 108 17.58 -3.87 -6.27
N ALA A 109 17.01 -2.82 -5.67
CA ALA A 109 15.89 -2.95 -4.73
C ALA A 109 14.67 -3.64 -5.39
N ALA A 110 14.31 -3.25 -6.61
CA ALA A 110 13.25 -3.93 -7.38
C ALA A 110 13.59 -5.40 -7.66
N ALA A 111 14.84 -5.72 -7.99
CA ALA A 111 15.27 -7.12 -8.17
C ALA A 111 15.26 -7.93 -6.87
N TRP A 112 15.46 -7.28 -5.72
CA TRP A 112 15.32 -7.90 -4.41
C TRP A 112 13.87 -8.18 -4.06
N LEU A 113 12.96 -7.24 -4.35
CA LEU A 113 11.52 -7.46 -4.20
C LEU A 113 11.05 -8.63 -5.05
N ASP A 114 11.44 -8.68 -6.32
CA ASP A 114 11.09 -9.78 -7.23
C ASP A 114 11.62 -11.14 -6.73
N ALA A 115 12.83 -11.19 -6.17
CA ALA A 115 13.40 -12.39 -5.56
C ALA A 115 12.78 -12.76 -4.20
N MET A 116 11.98 -11.87 -3.60
CA MET A 116 11.10 -12.17 -2.46
C MET A 116 9.66 -12.43 -2.92
N ASP A 117 9.44 -12.59 -4.22
CA ASP A 117 8.14 -12.78 -4.86
C ASP A 117 7.16 -11.61 -4.67
N VAL A 118 7.68 -10.39 -4.54
CA VAL A 118 6.90 -9.16 -4.54
C VAL A 118 7.11 -8.43 -5.86
N ILE A 119 6.03 -8.28 -6.62
CA ILE A 119 6.09 -7.75 -7.99
C ILE A 119 5.97 -6.22 -7.93
N VAL A 120 7.09 -5.55 -8.18
CA VAL A 120 7.17 -4.09 -8.37
C VAL A 120 8.09 -3.80 -9.53
N ASP A 121 7.59 -3.11 -10.55
CA ASP A 121 8.42 -2.75 -11.69
C ASP A 121 9.53 -1.74 -11.30
N ARG A 122 10.64 -1.78 -12.03
CA ARG A 122 11.82 -0.95 -11.75
C ARG A 122 11.51 0.54 -11.82
N THR A 123 10.60 0.95 -12.70
CA THR A 123 10.23 2.37 -12.88
C THR A 123 9.41 2.85 -11.70
N SER A 124 8.43 2.07 -11.23
CA SER A 124 7.65 2.36 -10.03
C SER A 124 8.53 2.41 -8.80
N CYS A 125 9.41 1.41 -8.59
CA CYS A 125 10.35 1.42 -7.47
C CYS A 125 11.21 2.69 -7.47
N ARG A 126 11.80 3.07 -8.63
CA ARG A 126 12.56 4.32 -8.77
C ARG A 126 11.70 5.57 -8.49
N LYS A 127 10.45 5.60 -8.95
CA LYS A 127 9.51 6.70 -8.71
C LYS A 127 9.20 6.85 -7.22
N TYR A 128 8.96 5.73 -6.52
CA TYR A 128 8.71 5.71 -5.08
C TYR A 128 9.92 6.19 -4.29
N VAL A 129 11.11 5.65 -4.56
CA VAL A 129 12.35 6.07 -3.90
C VAL A 129 12.61 7.57 -4.11
N LYS A 130 12.39 8.09 -5.33
CA LYS A 130 12.56 9.51 -5.62
C LYS A 130 11.53 10.40 -4.91
N ARG A 131 10.28 9.94 -4.83
CA ARG A 131 9.16 10.71 -4.27
C ARG A 131 9.16 10.69 -2.73
N PHE A 132 9.58 9.58 -2.12
CA PHE A 132 9.50 9.33 -0.69
C PHE A 132 10.89 9.07 -0.10
N ALA A 133 11.82 10.01 -0.28
CA ALA A 133 13.23 9.87 0.11
C ALA A 133 13.54 10.17 1.60
N GLY A 134 12.55 10.15 2.47
CA GLY A 134 12.68 10.37 3.92
C GLY A 134 12.90 9.08 4.72
N PRO A 135 13.19 9.20 6.02
CA PRO A 135 13.48 8.07 6.88
C PRO A 135 12.23 7.19 7.05
N VAL A 136 12.31 5.96 6.56
CA VAL A 136 11.35 4.89 6.89
C VAL A 136 11.89 4.16 8.11
N PRO A 137 11.14 4.06 9.22
CA PRO A 137 11.56 3.27 10.37
C PRO A 137 11.83 1.83 9.95
N ALA A 138 13.01 1.30 10.27
CA ALA A 138 13.45 -0.02 9.84
C ALA A 138 14.30 -0.69 10.91
N THR A 139 14.30 -2.03 10.90
CA THR A 139 15.12 -2.87 11.77
C THR A 139 16.00 -3.77 10.92
N ALA A 140 17.25 -3.97 11.32
CA ALA A 140 18.16 -4.89 10.63
C ALA A 140 17.78 -6.35 10.95
N LEU A 141 17.41 -7.12 9.92
CA LEU A 141 17.10 -8.55 9.99
C LEU A 141 17.85 -9.28 8.88
N PHE A 142 18.57 -10.35 9.22
CA PHE A 142 19.36 -11.15 8.26
C PHE A 142 20.34 -10.33 7.39
N GLY A 143 20.90 -9.25 7.95
CA GLY A 143 21.83 -8.36 7.24
C GLY A 143 21.15 -7.36 6.29
N VAL A 144 19.83 -7.18 6.40
CA VAL A 144 19.01 -6.32 5.54
C VAL A 144 18.14 -5.44 6.42
N ASN A 145 17.99 -4.16 6.06
CA ASN A 145 17.04 -3.30 6.75
C ASN A 145 15.62 -3.60 6.24
N LEU A 146 14.75 -4.03 7.15
CA LEU A 146 13.34 -4.28 6.86
C LEU A 146 12.48 -3.19 7.50
N PRO A 147 11.50 -2.62 6.76
CA PRO A 147 10.61 -1.62 7.33
C PRO A 147 9.85 -2.14 8.55
N LEU A 148 9.64 -1.28 9.54
CA LEU A 148 8.85 -1.61 10.72
C LEU A 148 7.43 -2.05 10.29
N SER A 149 6.85 -1.41 9.28
CA SER A 149 5.54 -1.76 8.71
C SER A 149 5.44 -3.21 8.24
N VAL A 150 6.53 -3.79 7.72
CA VAL A 150 6.59 -5.19 7.31
C VAL A 150 6.74 -6.11 8.53
N THR A 151 7.61 -5.76 9.47
CA THR A 151 7.84 -6.59 10.67
C THR A 151 6.61 -6.67 11.58
N THR A 152 5.88 -5.56 11.74
CA THR A 152 4.65 -5.51 12.55
C THR A 152 3.52 -6.28 11.88
N LEU A 153 3.34 -6.13 10.57
CA LEU A 153 2.36 -6.91 9.80
C LEU A 153 2.67 -8.41 9.85
N SER A 154 3.94 -8.80 9.73
CA SER A 154 4.33 -10.21 9.88
C SER A 154 4.06 -10.76 11.29
N ALA A 155 4.17 -9.92 12.33
CA ALA A 155 3.78 -10.29 13.69
C ALA A 155 2.26 -10.47 13.82
N LEU A 156 1.45 -9.62 13.15
CA LEU A 156 0.00 -9.82 13.07
C LEU A 156 -0.36 -11.13 12.37
N ALA A 157 0.36 -11.48 11.30
CA ALA A 157 0.14 -12.74 10.57
C ALA A 157 0.38 -13.99 11.44
N THR A 158 1.28 -13.90 12.43
CA THR A 158 1.55 -15.00 13.38
C THR A 158 0.58 -15.04 14.55
N GLY A 159 0.08 -13.88 15.00
CA GLY A 159 -0.95 -13.78 16.04
C GLY A 159 -2.38 -14.10 15.56
N ALA A 160 -2.67 -13.92 14.26
CA ALA A 160 -3.97 -14.19 13.65
C ALA A 160 -4.35 -15.70 13.62
N GLY A 161 -3.46 -16.59 14.07
CA GLY A 161 -3.67 -18.04 14.10
C GLY A 161 -4.66 -18.54 15.16
N SER A 162 -5.38 -17.67 15.89
CA SER A 162 -6.28 -18.11 16.98
C SER A 162 -7.78 -17.91 16.74
N GLU A 163 -8.23 -17.06 15.81
CA GLU A 163 -9.68 -16.92 15.51
C GLU A 163 -9.87 -16.57 14.02
N LEU A 164 -10.87 -17.18 13.37
CA LEU A 164 -11.17 -17.11 11.92
C LEU A 164 -11.59 -15.70 11.39
N GLY A 165 -11.12 -14.62 12.00
CA GLY A 165 -11.37 -13.26 11.55
C GLY A 165 -10.28 -12.75 10.62
N ALA A 166 -10.68 -12.10 9.51
CA ALA A 166 -9.76 -11.23 8.78
C ALA A 166 -9.22 -10.15 9.73
N VAL A 167 -7.92 -9.83 9.64
CA VAL A 167 -7.30 -8.78 10.46
C VAL A 167 -8.05 -7.47 10.25
N SER A 168 -8.35 -6.77 11.34
CA SER A 168 -9.15 -5.55 11.26
C SER A 168 -8.37 -4.45 10.53
N GLY A 169 -9.07 -3.59 9.80
CA GLY A 169 -8.44 -2.44 9.12
C GLY A 169 -7.66 -1.55 10.10
N ALA A 170 -8.13 -1.41 11.35
CA ALA A 170 -7.47 -0.63 12.39
C ALA A 170 -6.11 -1.22 12.82
N GLU A 171 -6.01 -2.55 12.95
CA GLU A 171 -4.74 -3.23 13.23
C GLU A 171 -3.76 -3.08 12.07
N VAL A 172 -4.24 -3.23 10.83
CA VAL A 172 -3.41 -3.01 9.64
C VAL A 172 -2.89 -1.57 9.57
N LEU A 173 -3.74 -0.58 9.84
CA LEU A 173 -3.34 0.83 9.88
C LEU A 173 -2.26 1.08 10.93
N THR A 174 -2.45 0.54 12.14
CA THR A 174 -1.48 0.67 13.24
C THR A 174 -0.16 0.02 12.88
N ALA A 175 -0.20 -1.20 12.34
CA ALA A 175 1.00 -1.92 11.90
C ALA A 175 1.74 -1.17 10.79
N CYS A 176 1.02 -0.55 9.85
CA CYS A 176 1.61 0.27 8.79
C CYS A 176 2.12 1.65 9.29
N GLY A 177 2.00 1.97 10.57
CA GLY A 177 2.41 3.26 11.13
C GLY A 177 1.55 4.43 10.66
N PHE A 178 0.24 4.22 10.50
CA PHE A 178 -0.69 5.24 10.07
C PHE A 178 -1.01 6.27 11.18
N PRO A 179 -1.13 7.58 10.88
CA PRO A 179 -0.86 8.20 9.59
C PRO A 179 0.65 8.17 9.30
N SER A 180 1.01 7.71 8.10
CA SER A 180 2.41 7.65 7.72
C SER A 180 3.05 9.04 7.75
N ALA A 181 4.34 9.13 8.08
CA ALA A 181 5.05 10.41 8.21
C ALA A 181 4.87 11.31 6.97
N TYR A 182 4.81 10.70 5.78
CA TYR A 182 4.56 11.42 4.54
C TYR A 182 3.15 11.95 4.41
N ARG A 183 2.12 11.23 4.89
CA ARG A 183 0.74 11.73 4.90
C ARG A 183 0.59 12.88 5.90
N ALA A 184 1.24 12.80 7.07
CA ALA A 184 1.30 13.91 8.02
C ALA A 184 1.93 15.17 7.40
N ALA A 185 3.00 15.04 6.60
CA ALA A 185 3.63 16.15 5.90
C ALA A 185 2.76 16.77 4.78
N LEU A 186 1.88 15.98 4.16
CA LEU A 186 0.99 16.40 3.07
C LEU A 186 -0.32 17.07 3.55
N HIS A 187 -0.59 17.09 4.87
CA HIS A 187 -1.66 17.92 5.44
C HIS A 187 -1.34 19.43 5.43
N ARG A 188 -0.19 19.84 4.88
CA ARG A 188 0.03 21.19 4.34
C ARG A 188 -0.60 21.24 2.94
N PRO A 189 -1.51 22.19 2.65
CA PRO A 189 -2.40 22.09 1.49
C PRO A 189 -1.61 22.01 0.18
N LEU A 190 -1.64 20.85 -0.45
CA LEU A 190 -1.16 20.66 -1.81
C LEU A 190 -2.33 20.84 -2.79
N ARG A 191 -2.04 21.61 -3.83
CA ARG A 191 -2.94 21.86 -4.96
C ARG A 191 -3.35 20.53 -5.60
N LYS A 192 -4.62 20.44 -5.99
CA LYS A 192 -5.24 19.31 -6.70
C LYS A 192 -4.36 18.90 -7.90
N GLU A 193 -3.80 17.70 -7.86
CA GLU A 193 -3.24 17.03 -9.03
C GLU A 193 -4.25 15.99 -9.53
N GLY A 194 -4.30 15.86 -10.84
CA GLY A 194 -5.38 15.26 -11.64
C GLY A 194 -5.80 13.86 -11.24
N GLU A 195 -7.10 13.66 -11.40
CA GLU A 195 -7.83 12.41 -11.39
C GLU A 195 -7.34 11.54 -12.56
N ASP A 196 -6.35 10.67 -12.31
CA ASP A 196 -5.96 9.61 -13.25
C ASP A 196 -7.11 8.59 -13.32
N ARG A 197 -7.86 8.63 -14.42
CA ARG A 197 -8.91 7.67 -14.78
C ARG A 197 -8.30 6.29 -15.05
N ASP A 198 -8.95 5.24 -14.56
CA ASP A 198 -8.59 3.85 -14.85
C ASP A 198 -8.87 3.56 -16.35
N PRO A 199 -7.92 2.95 -17.10
CA PRO A 199 -8.09 2.66 -18.53
C PRO A 199 -9.04 1.47 -18.84
N GLU A 200 -9.70 0.90 -17.82
CA GLU A 200 -10.65 -0.22 -18.00
C GLU A 200 -12.10 0.24 -18.19
N GLU A 201 -12.48 1.46 -17.81
CA GLU A 201 -13.84 2.00 -18.06
C GLU A 201 -14.05 2.47 -19.52
N GLU A 202 -12.99 2.68 -20.29
CA GLU A 202 -13.09 3.22 -21.66
C GLU A 202 -13.54 2.18 -22.72
N LYS A 203 -13.59 0.89 -22.36
CA LYS A 203 -14.06 -0.18 -23.25
C LYS A 203 -15.55 -0.48 -23.15
N GLU A 204 -16.18 -0.18 -22.02
CA GLU A 204 -17.61 -0.44 -21.82
C GLU A 204 -18.48 0.67 -22.44
N ASP A 205 -18.07 1.94 -22.33
CA ASP A 205 -18.81 3.07 -22.89
C ASP A 205 -18.78 3.14 -24.43
N ARG A 206 -17.79 2.53 -25.09
CA ARG A 206 -17.71 2.46 -26.56
C ARG A 206 -18.62 1.40 -27.18
N GLN A 207 -19.19 0.49 -26.40
CA GLN A 207 -20.14 -0.52 -26.91
C GLN A 207 -21.61 -0.12 -26.75
N VAL A 208 -21.91 0.92 -25.96
CA VAL A 208 -23.29 1.40 -25.75
C VAL A 208 -23.66 2.55 -26.73
N GLN A 209 -22.68 3.13 -27.42
CA GLN A 209 -22.88 4.17 -28.44
C GLN A 209 -22.31 3.76 -29.79
N ALA A 210 -22.90 2.74 -30.40
CA ALA A 210 -22.83 2.56 -31.86
C ALA A 210 -24.27 2.30 -32.35
N PRO A 211 -24.80 3.14 -33.27
CA PRO A 211 -26.09 2.91 -33.91
C PRO A 211 -26.06 1.70 -34.86
#